data_AF-A0A1I8MAW0-F1
#
_entry.id   AF-A0A1I8MAW0-F1
#
_cell.length_a   1.000
_cell.length_b   1.000
_cell.length_c   1.000
_cell.angle_alpha   90.00
_cell.angle_beta   90.00
_cell.angle_gamma   90.00
#
_symmetry.space_group_name_H-M   'P 1'
#
loop_
_entity.id
_entity.type
_entity.pdbx_description
1 polymer ?
#
loop_
_entity_poly.entity_id
_entity_poly.type
_entity_poly.pdbx_seq_one_letter_code
_entity_poly.pdbx_strand_id
1 'polypeptide(L)'
;MDKHIIKWLILGAAIRLYLCTSEWVHILGNRVEIATPLNSFKRVNEGVYLLKQGVNPYDGDMVHEIPVVLWFLTFAAEYLKHWLPFLYVLIDICTACVLYKASKVFVRRKLTVQCAELVHYAKDTEELQYHQSDESTIPFLVLMAYLFNPLSIFNSAGLTSTVFSNLLLSLALYGLIDHHLLMFLFAAVIESHRNLYPVILLAPAVLVFNKNGKLKTILHVIVPFIVLSFALFRLNYSLMGDESWNFIDGTLGFM
;
A
#
# COMPACT_ATOMS: atom_id res chain seq x y z
N MET A 1 14.67 -2.35 17.33
CA MET A 1 13.82 -1.15 17.26
C MET A 1 13.77 -0.56 18.67
N ASP A 2 13.89 0.76 18.82
CA ASP A 2 13.93 1.40 20.14
C ASP A 2 12.65 1.08 20.94
N LYS A 3 12.79 0.85 22.26
CA LYS A 3 11.65 0.66 23.18
C LYS A 3 10.66 1.81 23.08
N HIS A 4 11.13 3.03 22.80
CA HIS A 4 10.27 4.19 22.60
C HIS A 4 9.35 4.03 21.39
N ILE A 5 9.88 3.57 20.24
CA ILE A 5 9.11 3.36 19.00
C ILE A 5 8.02 2.32 19.20
N ILE A 6 8.33 1.22 19.90
CA ILE A 6 7.38 0.14 20.16
C ILE A 6 6.18 0.66 20.96
N LYS A 7 6.38 1.54 21.95
CA LYS A 7 5.29 2.16 22.71
C LYS A 7 4.31 2.91 21.81
N TRP A 8 4.82 3.68 20.84
CA TRP A 8 3.97 4.43 19.92
C TRP A 8 3.24 3.53 18.93
N LEU A 9 3.87 2.46 18.44
CA LEU A 9 3.20 1.45 17.63
C LEU A 9 2.05 0.79 18.40
N ILE A 10 2.28 0.41 19.65
CA ILE A 10 1.25 -0.17 20.52
C ILE A 10 0.10 0.82 20.73
N LEU A 11 0.41 2.09 21.03
CA LEU A 11 -0.62 3.11 21.19
C LEU A 11 -1.44 3.33 19.91
N GLY A 12 -0.76 3.48 18.77
CA GLY A 12 -1.43 3.64 17.47
C GLY A 12 -2.29 2.43 17.09
N ALA A 13 -1.84 1.22 17.43
CA ALA A 13 -2.61 -0.01 17.23
C ALA A 13 -3.81 -0.08 18.18
N ALA A 14 -3.64 0.28 19.44
CA ALA A 14 -4.70 0.29 20.44
C ALA A 14 -5.83 1.27 20.07
N ILE A 15 -5.48 2.47 19.59
CA ILE A 15 -6.48 3.45 19.12
C ILE A 15 -7.30 2.87 17.96
N ARG A 16 -6.63 2.27 16.96
CA ARG A 16 -7.34 1.67 15.81
C ARG A 16 -8.19 0.50 16.25
N LEU A 17 -7.65 -0.42 17.07
CA LEU A 17 -8.39 -1.56 17.59
C LEU A 17 -9.63 -1.12 18.34
N TYR A 18 -9.52 -0.10 19.22
CA TYR A 18 -10.65 0.46 19.94
C TYR A 18 -11.74 0.99 18.99
N LEU A 19 -11.35 1.71 17.93
CA LEU A 19 -12.30 2.21 16.94
C LEU A 19 -12.93 1.08 16.11
N CYS A 20 -12.16 0.05 15.73
CA CYS A 20 -12.67 -1.07 14.95
C CYS A 20 -13.61 -1.99 15.76
N THR A 21 -13.48 -2.06 17.09
CA THR A 21 -14.28 -2.95 17.96
C THR A 21 -15.42 -2.25 18.67
N SER A 22 -15.55 -0.93 18.52
CA SER A 22 -16.66 -0.13 19.07
C SER A 22 -17.67 0.22 17.99
N GLU A 23 -18.79 0.84 18.38
CA GLU A 23 -19.85 1.32 17.49
C GLU A 23 -19.35 2.27 16.38
N TRP A 24 -18.16 2.86 16.57
CA TRP A 24 -17.51 3.71 15.58
C TRP A 24 -17.26 3.01 14.25
N VAL A 25 -17.04 1.69 14.21
CA VAL A 25 -16.87 0.93 12.96
C VAL A 25 -18.07 1.10 12.03
N HIS A 26 -19.29 1.07 12.57
CA HIS A 26 -20.52 1.23 11.80
C HIS A 26 -20.74 2.68 11.38
N ILE A 27 -20.40 3.64 12.24
CA ILE A 27 -20.53 5.06 11.91
C ILE A 27 -19.56 5.42 10.78
N LEU A 28 -18.28 5.07 10.92
CA LEU A 28 -17.23 5.41 9.97
C LEU A 28 -17.38 4.65 8.66
N GLY A 29 -17.76 3.35 8.71
CA GLY A 29 -18.00 2.53 7.52
C GLY A 29 -19.22 2.95 6.68
N ASN A 30 -20.09 3.81 7.20
CA ASN A 30 -21.25 4.37 6.47
C ASN A 30 -21.04 5.82 6.01
N ARG A 31 -19.87 6.41 6.30
CA ARG A 31 -19.52 7.76 5.82
C ARG A 31 -18.81 7.67 4.48
N VAL A 32 -19.36 8.37 3.49
CA VAL A 32 -18.85 8.36 2.11
C VAL A 32 -17.44 8.97 2.00
N GLU A 33 -17.06 9.82 2.95
CA GLU A 33 -15.73 10.42 3.05
C GLU A 33 -14.65 9.40 3.45
N ILE A 34 -15.05 8.25 4.00
CA ILE A 34 -14.16 7.20 4.50
C ILE A 34 -14.34 5.95 3.64
N ALA A 35 -15.58 5.45 3.58
CA ALA A 35 -15.98 4.26 2.86
C ALA A 35 -16.73 4.65 1.58
N THR A 36 -15.98 4.72 0.48
CA THR A 36 -16.48 5.01 -0.86
C THR A 36 -16.95 3.72 -1.56
N PRO A 37 -17.67 3.83 -2.70
CA PRO A 37 -18.00 2.67 -3.52
C PRO A 37 -16.77 1.83 -3.90
N LEU A 38 -15.61 2.46 -4.06
CA LEU A 38 -14.37 1.80 -4.49
C LEU A 38 -13.66 1.03 -3.36
N ASN A 39 -13.78 1.47 -2.10
CA ASN A 39 -12.94 0.93 -1.02
C ASN A 39 -13.71 0.32 0.17
N SER A 40 -15.05 0.36 0.17
CA SER A 40 -15.81 -0.04 1.36
C SER A 40 -15.86 -1.56 1.56
N PHE A 41 -15.76 -2.00 2.82
CA PHE A 41 -15.93 -3.41 3.17
C PHE A 41 -17.35 -3.93 2.91
N LYS A 42 -18.36 -3.05 2.92
CA LYS A 42 -19.74 -3.42 2.63
C LYS A 42 -19.89 -3.95 1.20
N ARG A 43 -19.29 -3.26 0.23
CA ARG A 43 -19.26 -3.69 -1.18
C ARG A 43 -18.54 -5.01 -1.37
N VAL A 44 -17.42 -5.20 -0.66
CA VAL A 44 -16.72 -6.49 -0.63
C VAL A 44 -17.65 -7.60 -0.14
N ASN A 45 -18.37 -7.41 0.99
CA ASN A 45 -19.29 -8.42 1.50
C ASN A 45 -20.46 -8.72 0.55
N GLU A 46 -21.00 -7.70 -0.12
CA GLU A 46 -22.02 -7.87 -1.17
C GLU A 46 -21.47 -8.72 -2.33
N GLY A 47 -20.25 -8.43 -2.78
CA GLY A 47 -19.53 -9.24 -3.77
C GLY A 47 -19.31 -10.69 -3.35
N VAL A 48 -18.87 -10.90 -2.11
CA VAL A 48 -18.71 -12.24 -1.52
C VAL A 48 -20.05 -12.98 -1.50
N TYR A 49 -21.13 -12.31 -1.13
CA TYR A 49 -22.46 -12.90 -1.12
C TYR A 49 -22.91 -13.34 -2.53
N LEU A 50 -22.69 -12.51 -3.55
CA LEU A 50 -23.00 -12.86 -4.95
C LEU A 50 -22.19 -14.06 -5.43
N LEU A 51 -20.88 -14.07 -5.15
CA LEU A 51 -19.99 -15.17 -5.54
C LEU A 51 -20.44 -16.51 -4.95
N LYS A 52 -20.92 -16.52 -3.69
CA LYS A 52 -21.48 -17.72 -3.04
C LYS A 52 -22.76 -18.25 -3.68
N GLN A 53 -23.53 -17.38 -4.33
CA GLN A 53 -24.75 -17.75 -5.04
C GLN A 53 -24.49 -18.12 -6.50
N GLY A 54 -23.22 -18.20 -6.92
CA GLY A 54 -22.85 -18.45 -8.31
C GLY A 54 -23.17 -17.27 -9.24
N VAL A 55 -23.31 -16.06 -8.68
CA VAL A 55 -23.51 -14.83 -9.46
C VAL A 55 -22.19 -14.10 -9.56
N ASN A 56 -21.83 -13.69 -10.77
CA ASN A 56 -20.62 -12.91 -11.00
C ASN A 56 -20.72 -11.54 -10.29
N PRO A 57 -19.80 -11.23 -9.36
CA PRO A 57 -19.85 -9.99 -8.58
C PRO A 57 -19.55 -8.72 -9.39
N TYR A 58 -19.05 -8.84 -10.62
CA TYR A 58 -18.72 -7.73 -11.51
C TYR A 58 -19.78 -7.47 -12.59
N ASP A 59 -20.86 -8.28 -12.68
CA ASP A 59 -21.95 -8.06 -13.64
C ASP A 59 -22.82 -6.85 -13.28
N GLY A 60 -22.56 -6.21 -12.13
CA GLY A 60 -23.12 -4.93 -11.74
C GLY A 60 -22.07 -4.03 -11.09
N ASP A 61 -22.48 -2.82 -10.74
CA ASP A 61 -21.59 -1.77 -10.19
C ASP A 61 -21.35 -1.92 -8.67
N MET A 62 -21.09 -3.17 -8.23
CA MET A 62 -21.04 -3.51 -6.80
C MET A 62 -19.61 -3.68 -6.29
N VAL A 63 -18.68 -4.21 -7.10
CA VAL A 63 -17.31 -4.53 -6.65
C VAL A 63 -16.29 -3.93 -7.61
N HIS A 64 -15.35 -3.18 -7.03
CA HIS A 64 -14.25 -2.53 -7.74
C HIS A 64 -12.87 -3.00 -7.25
N GLU A 65 -12.81 -4.17 -6.60
CA GLU A 65 -11.57 -4.82 -6.18
C GLU A 65 -11.20 -5.96 -7.12
N ILE A 66 -9.90 -6.24 -7.29
CA ILE A 66 -9.47 -7.33 -8.17
C ILE A 66 -9.81 -8.72 -7.59
N PRO A 67 -10.06 -9.74 -8.43
CA PRO A 67 -10.46 -11.08 -7.98
C PRO A 67 -9.55 -11.71 -6.92
N VAL A 68 -8.22 -11.57 -7.02
CA VAL A 68 -7.29 -12.07 -6.01
C VAL A 68 -7.54 -11.44 -4.62
N VAL A 69 -7.79 -10.13 -4.57
CA VAL A 69 -8.07 -9.42 -3.31
C VAL A 69 -9.46 -9.78 -2.79
N LEU A 70 -10.45 -9.87 -3.68
CA LEU A 70 -11.80 -10.30 -3.33
C LEU A 70 -11.79 -11.72 -2.76
N TRP A 71 -11.03 -12.64 -3.36
CA TRP A 71 -10.86 -14.01 -2.88
C TRP A 71 -10.20 -14.04 -1.49
N PHE A 72 -9.13 -13.26 -1.29
CA PHE A 72 -8.50 -13.12 0.02
C PHE A 72 -9.46 -12.57 1.08
N LEU A 73 -10.23 -11.53 0.74
CA LEU A 73 -11.21 -10.94 1.66
C LEU A 73 -12.40 -11.86 1.92
N THR A 74 -12.80 -12.67 0.95
CA THR A 74 -13.79 -13.75 1.14
C THR A 74 -13.30 -14.76 2.17
N PHE A 75 -12.07 -15.24 1.99
CA PHE A 75 -11.44 -16.14 2.95
C PHE A 75 -11.34 -15.50 4.35
N ALA A 76 -10.90 -14.24 4.44
CA ALA A 76 -10.80 -13.53 5.70
C ALA A 76 -12.17 -13.32 6.37
N ALA A 77 -13.21 -13.00 5.60
CA ALA A 77 -14.56 -12.80 6.12
C ALA A 77 -15.20 -14.11 6.61
N GLU A 78 -14.88 -15.25 5.99
CA GLU A 78 -15.39 -16.57 6.38
C GLU A 78 -14.67 -17.15 7.60
N TYR A 79 -13.34 -17.21 7.54
CA TYR A 79 -12.54 -17.94 8.52
C TYR A 79 -11.97 -17.04 9.62
N LEU A 80 -11.84 -15.74 9.36
CA LEU A 80 -11.21 -14.77 10.26
C LEU A 80 -12.19 -13.67 10.69
N LYS A 81 -13.52 -13.87 10.60
CA LYS A 81 -14.52 -12.83 10.90
C LYS A 81 -14.27 -12.06 12.21
N HIS A 82 -14.01 -12.78 13.30
CA HIS A 82 -13.71 -12.19 14.62
C HIS A 82 -12.34 -11.51 14.69
N TRP A 83 -11.40 -11.94 13.85
CA TRP A 83 -10.04 -11.43 13.76
C TRP A 83 -9.86 -10.36 12.68
N LEU A 84 -10.91 -10.03 11.94
CA LEU A 84 -10.86 -9.08 10.84
C LEU A 84 -10.40 -7.68 11.29
N PRO A 85 -10.92 -7.10 12.40
CA PRO A 85 -10.37 -5.86 12.96
C PRO A 85 -8.86 -5.94 13.20
N PHE A 86 -8.38 -7.05 13.77
CA PHE A 86 -6.97 -7.25 14.06
C PHE A 86 -6.13 -7.33 12.78
N LEU A 87 -6.63 -8.00 11.74
CA LEU A 87 -5.96 -8.07 10.44
C LEU A 87 -5.78 -6.68 9.83
N TYR A 88 -6.83 -5.85 9.80
CA TYR A 88 -6.74 -4.49 9.25
C TYR A 88 -5.80 -3.60 10.05
N VAL A 89 -5.82 -3.69 11.39
CA VAL A 89 -4.85 -2.96 12.23
C VAL A 89 -3.44 -3.46 11.99
N LEU A 90 -3.23 -4.78 11.88
CA LEU A 90 -1.92 -5.37 11.61
C LEU A 90 -1.34 -4.85 10.29
N ILE A 91 -2.14 -4.84 9.22
CA ILE A 91 -1.71 -4.34 7.90
C ILE A 91 -1.37 -2.85 8.00
N ASP A 92 -2.18 -2.04 8.68
CA ASP A 92 -1.92 -0.60 8.81
C ASP A 92 -0.66 -0.29 9.64
N ILE A 93 -0.43 -1.06 10.71
CA ILE A 93 0.79 -0.97 11.52
C ILE A 93 2.02 -1.45 10.75
N CYS A 94 1.88 -2.48 9.91
CA CYS A 94 2.92 -2.90 8.97
C CYS A 94 3.28 -1.76 8.01
N THR A 95 2.31 -1.04 7.45
CA THR A 95 2.56 0.15 6.62
C THR A 95 3.39 1.19 7.36
N ALA A 96 3.02 1.51 8.61
CA ALA A 96 3.77 2.44 9.45
C ALA A 96 5.23 2.00 9.65
N CYS A 97 5.45 0.69 9.87
CA CYS A 97 6.78 0.12 10.02
C CYS A 97 7.60 0.16 8.72
N VAL A 98 6.97 -0.08 7.57
CA VAL A 98 7.62 0.01 6.25
C VAL A 98 8.03 1.46 5.97
N LEU A 99 7.16 2.43 6.23
CA LEU A 99 7.48 3.87 6.07
C LEU A 99 8.61 4.33 7.02
N TYR A 100 8.62 3.85 8.27
CA TYR A 100 9.73 4.09 9.20
C TYR A 100 11.05 3.55 8.64
N LYS A 101 11.06 2.32 8.11
CA LYS A 101 12.26 1.74 7.52
C LYS A 101 12.67 2.47 6.24
N ALA A 102 11.72 2.82 5.39
CA ALA A 102 11.95 3.54 4.13
C ALA A 102 12.62 4.89 4.40
N SER A 103 12.07 5.69 5.30
CA SER A 103 12.64 6.98 5.68
C SER A 103 14.01 6.84 6.33
N LYS A 104 14.23 5.80 7.15
CA LYS A 104 15.55 5.55 7.74
C LYS A 104 16.61 5.22 6.69
N VAL A 105 16.30 4.32 5.75
CA VAL A 105 17.21 3.97 4.65
C VAL A 105 17.47 5.19 3.77
N PHE A 106 16.44 5.99 3.49
CA PHE A 106 16.56 7.21 2.70
C PHE A 106 17.54 8.21 3.32
N VAL A 107 17.35 8.56 4.61
CA VAL A 107 18.22 9.52 5.31
C VAL A 107 19.65 9.00 5.40
N ARG A 108 19.84 7.72 5.74
CA ARG A 108 21.17 7.11 5.79
C ARG A 108 21.88 7.21 4.44
N ARG A 109 21.21 6.92 3.33
CA ARG A 109 21.78 7.05 1.98
C ARG A 109 22.12 8.49 1.65
N LYS A 110 21.26 9.45 2.00
CA LYS A 110 21.51 10.88 1.80
C LYS A 110 22.73 11.36 2.59
N LEU A 111 22.87 10.95 3.85
CA LEU A 111 24.05 11.22 4.67
C LEU A 111 25.32 10.64 4.04
N THR A 112 25.31 9.39 3.56
CA THR A 112 26.47 8.79 2.90
C THR A 112 26.89 9.56 1.64
N VAL A 113 25.94 9.93 0.78
CA VAL A 113 26.22 10.71 -0.44
C VAL A 113 26.73 12.10 -0.09
N GLN A 114 26.09 12.76 0.86
CA GLN A 114 26.50 14.08 1.35
C GLN A 114 27.95 14.07 1.85
N CYS A 115 28.35 13.07 2.64
CA CYS A 115 29.73 12.95 3.13
C CYS A 115 30.77 12.89 2.00
N ALA A 116 30.42 12.29 0.86
CA ALA A 116 31.30 12.23 -0.31
C ALA A 116 31.35 13.54 -1.11
N GLU A 117 30.26 14.33 -1.07
CA GLU A 117 30.11 15.57 -1.83
C GLU A 117 30.40 16.84 -1.03
N LEU A 118 30.67 16.73 0.28
CA LEU A 118 30.92 17.85 1.21
C LEU A 118 31.92 18.89 0.67
N VAL A 119 32.93 18.46 -0.08
CA VAL A 119 33.96 19.34 -0.67
C VAL A 119 33.38 20.33 -1.69
N HIS A 120 32.25 20.00 -2.31
CA HIS A 120 31.58 20.82 -3.33
C HIS A 120 30.50 21.74 -2.75
N TYR A 121 30.27 21.70 -1.44
CA TYR A 121 29.18 22.45 -0.83
C TYR A 121 29.60 23.91 -0.62
N ALA A 122 28.68 24.83 -0.87
CA ALA A 122 28.91 26.24 -0.62
C ALA A 122 29.05 26.49 0.88
N LYS A 123 29.85 27.51 1.25
CA LYS A 123 29.95 27.98 2.63
C LYS A 123 28.56 28.41 3.13
N ASP A 124 28.34 28.27 4.44
CA ASP A 124 27.11 28.69 5.13
C ASP A 124 25.83 27.94 4.70
N THR A 125 25.97 26.69 4.22
CA THR A 125 24.82 25.81 3.87
C THR A 125 24.55 24.72 4.90
N GLU A 126 25.19 24.78 6.06
CA GLU A 126 25.18 23.72 7.09
C GLU A 126 23.76 23.40 7.60
N GLU A 127 22.88 24.39 7.68
CA GLU A 127 21.49 24.21 8.11
C GLU A 127 20.61 23.47 7.09
N LEU A 128 21.02 23.43 5.81
CA LEU A 128 20.31 22.73 4.73
C LEU A 128 20.77 21.27 4.58
N GLN A 129 21.81 20.87 5.32
CA GLN A 129 22.43 19.56 5.24
C GLN A 129 21.76 18.58 6.19
N TYR A 130 21.83 17.29 5.85
CA TYR A 130 21.39 16.24 6.77
C TYR A 130 22.38 16.12 7.93
N HIS A 131 21.85 16.00 9.15
CA HIS A 131 22.62 15.73 10.36
C HIS A 131 22.50 14.26 10.78
N GLN A 132 23.47 13.76 11.53
CA GLN A 132 23.45 12.37 12.04
C GLN A 132 22.23 12.09 12.94
N SER A 133 21.74 13.11 13.66
CA SER A 133 20.49 13.05 14.42
C SER A 133 19.27 12.70 13.56
N ASP A 134 19.26 13.13 12.30
CA ASP A 134 18.12 12.98 11.40
C ASP A 134 17.85 11.53 11.02
N GLU A 135 18.87 10.66 11.10
CA GLU A 135 18.70 9.21 10.91
C GLU A 135 17.76 8.60 11.97
N SER A 136 17.58 9.27 13.10
CA SER A 136 16.63 8.90 14.15
C SER A 136 15.37 9.76 14.13
N THR A 137 15.52 11.08 13.99
CA THR A 137 14.43 12.05 14.08
C THR A 137 13.45 11.94 12.92
N ILE A 138 13.93 11.95 11.67
CA ILE A 138 13.05 11.95 10.49
C ILE A 138 12.22 10.65 10.44
N PRO A 139 12.80 9.44 10.61
CA PRO A 139 11.99 8.23 10.60
C PRO A 139 10.96 8.19 11.72
N PHE A 140 11.31 8.71 12.90
CA PHE A 140 10.36 8.82 14.00
C PHE A 140 9.20 9.76 13.65
N LEU A 141 9.47 10.92 13.05
CA LEU A 141 8.43 11.86 12.60
C LEU A 141 7.54 11.25 11.52
N VAL A 142 8.11 10.56 10.54
CA VAL A 142 7.35 9.85 9.49
C VAL A 142 6.42 8.79 10.11
N LEU A 143 6.93 8.03 11.08
CA LEU A 143 6.14 7.06 11.80
C LEU A 143 4.97 7.71 12.56
N MET A 144 5.24 8.78 13.32
CA MET A 144 4.22 9.48 14.09
C MET A 144 3.16 10.10 13.17
N ALA A 145 3.59 10.73 12.08
CA ALA A 145 2.71 11.33 11.09
C ALA A 145 1.75 10.29 10.52
N TYR A 146 2.21 9.08 10.19
CA TYR A 146 1.32 8.02 9.70
C TYR A 146 0.42 7.45 10.80
N LEU A 147 0.97 7.13 11.98
CA LEU A 147 0.21 6.51 13.06
C LEU A 147 -0.94 7.40 13.55
N PHE A 148 -0.74 8.71 13.57
CA PHE A 148 -1.71 9.68 14.06
C PHE A 148 -2.40 10.49 12.96
N ASN A 149 -2.24 10.09 11.69
CA ASN A 149 -3.02 10.63 10.58
C ASN A 149 -4.50 10.19 10.74
N PRO A 150 -5.45 11.13 10.90
CA PRO A 150 -6.87 10.79 11.02
C PRO A 150 -7.38 9.95 9.85
N LEU A 151 -6.92 10.21 8.62
CA LEU A 151 -7.35 9.46 7.43
C LEU A 151 -6.86 8.00 7.47
N SER A 152 -5.61 7.76 7.90
CA SER A 152 -5.10 6.39 8.06
C SER A 152 -5.84 5.64 9.17
N ILE A 153 -6.10 6.31 10.29
CA ILE A 153 -6.87 5.74 11.40
C ILE A 153 -8.28 5.38 10.93
N PHE A 154 -8.97 6.28 10.23
CA PHE A 154 -10.33 6.08 9.76
C PHE A 154 -10.44 5.00 8.68
N ASN A 155 -9.45 4.89 7.78
CA ASN A 155 -9.40 3.78 6.81
C ASN A 155 -9.31 2.42 7.52
N SER A 156 -8.45 2.30 8.54
CA SER A 156 -8.37 1.08 9.34
C SER A 156 -9.66 0.82 10.12
N ALA A 157 -10.22 1.85 10.76
CA ALA A 157 -11.46 1.78 11.54
C ALA A 157 -12.70 1.46 10.69
N GLY A 158 -12.78 1.96 9.47
CA GLY A 158 -13.84 1.67 8.50
C GLY A 158 -13.65 0.36 7.74
N LEU A 159 -12.59 -0.41 8.06
CA LEU A 159 -12.20 -1.65 7.37
C LEU A 159 -12.06 -1.45 5.85
N THR A 160 -11.60 -0.28 5.42
CA THR A 160 -11.53 0.04 3.99
C THR A 160 -10.36 -0.67 3.32
N SER A 161 -10.54 -1.05 2.06
CA SER A 161 -9.49 -1.70 1.29
C SER A 161 -8.29 -0.77 0.99
N THR A 162 -8.41 0.52 1.29
CA THR A 162 -7.33 1.51 1.22
C THR A 162 -6.13 1.13 2.10
N VAL A 163 -6.34 0.36 3.19
CA VAL A 163 -5.24 -0.13 4.04
C VAL A 163 -4.27 -1.02 3.24
N PHE A 164 -4.78 -1.84 2.30
CA PHE A 164 -3.94 -2.63 1.39
C PHE A 164 -3.17 -1.74 0.41
N SER A 165 -3.82 -0.71 -0.14
CA SER A 165 -3.17 0.25 -1.05
C SER A 165 -2.01 0.97 -0.35
N ASN A 166 -2.24 1.44 0.87
CA ASN A 166 -1.22 2.11 1.67
C ASN A 166 -0.01 1.19 1.90
N LEU A 167 -0.25 -0.09 2.22
CA LEU A 167 0.83 -1.05 2.41
C LEU A 167 1.60 -1.28 1.09
N LEU A 168 0.90 -1.56 -0.01
CA LEU A 168 1.51 -1.83 -1.32
C LEU A 168 2.32 -0.62 -1.80
N LEU A 169 1.77 0.60 -1.71
CA LEU A 169 2.51 1.82 -2.06
C LEU A 169 3.73 2.02 -1.16
N SER A 170 3.62 1.78 0.15
CA SER A 170 4.76 1.89 1.06
C SER A 170 5.88 0.87 0.73
N LEU A 171 5.52 -0.36 0.34
CA LEU A 171 6.45 -1.39 -0.10
C LEU A 171 7.11 -1.03 -1.43
N ALA A 172 6.33 -0.47 -2.37
CA ALA A 172 6.86 0.03 -3.63
C ALA A 172 7.89 1.14 -3.39
N LEU A 173 7.57 2.14 -2.56
CA LEU A 173 8.48 3.22 -2.18
C LEU A 173 9.73 2.70 -1.46
N TYR A 174 9.57 1.76 -0.51
CA TYR A 174 10.70 1.11 0.14
C TYR A 174 11.60 0.39 -0.87
N GLY A 175 11.02 -0.36 -1.82
CA GLY A 175 11.75 -1.04 -2.89
C GLY A 175 12.55 -0.07 -3.76
N LEU A 176 12.00 1.11 -4.09
CA LEU A 176 12.72 2.17 -4.81
C LEU A 176 13.88 2.71 -3.99
N ILE A 177 13.60 3.13 -2.75
CA ILE A 177 14.58 3.74 -1.85
C ILE A 177 15.72 2.77 -1.56
N ASP A 178 15.42 1.49 -1.38
CA ASP A 178 16.40 0.46 -1.02
C ASP A 178 17.01 -0.26 -2.24
N HIS A 179 16.62 0.11 -3.46
CA HIS A 179 17.02 -0.55 -4.72
C HIS A 179 16.64 -2.05 -4.82
N HIS A 180 15.53 -2.46 -4.18
CA HIS A 180 14.97 -3.81 -4.31
C HIS A 180 13.91 -3.85 -5.42
N LEU A 181 14.35 -4.14 -6.66
CA LEU A 181 13.49 -4.15 -7.85
C LEU A 181 12.29 -5.10 -7.73
N LEU A 182 12.49 -6.34 -7.26
CA LEU A 182 11.41 -7.33 -7.17
C LEU A 182 10.30 -6.87 -6.21
N MET A 183 10.66 -6.34 -5.04
CA MET A 183 9.68 -5.82 -4.08
C MET A 183 8.88 -4.67 -4.68
N PHE A 184 9.56 -3.74 -5.37
CA PHE A 184 8.89 -2.67 -6.10
C PHE A 184 7.92 -3.22 -7.14
N LEU A 185 8.37 -4.15 -8.00
CA LEU A 185 7.57 -4.70 -9.09
C LEU A 185 6.32 -5.41 -8.57
N PHE A 186 6.44 -6.32 -7.60
CA PHE A 186 5.28 -7.03 -7.06
C PHE A 186 4.26 -6.07 -6.45
N ALA A 187 4.72 -5.11 -5.65
CA ALA A 187 3.83 -4.16 -5.00
C ALA A 187 3.17 -3.21 -6.01
N ALA A 188 3.94 -2.68 -6.97
CA ALA A 188 3.44 -1.78 -7.99
C ALA A 188 2.48 -2.47 -8.97
N VAL A 189 2.74 -3.73 -9.36
CA VAL A 189 1.85 -4.49 -10.26
C VAL A 189 0.50 -4.72 -9.58
N ILE A 190 0.50 -5.25 -8.35
CA ILE A 190 -0.76 -5.52 -7.62
C ILE A 190 -1.56 -4.23 -7.45
N GLU A 191 -0.91 -3.16 -7.03
CA GLU A 191 -1.59 -1.87 -6.80
C GLU A 191 -2.06 -1.23 -8.11
N SER A 192 -1.32 -1.40 -9.22
CA SER A 192 -1.73 -0.93 -10.56
C SER A 192 -2.95 -1.65 -11.12
N HIS A 193 -3.24 -2.87 -10.66
CA HIS A 193 -4.45 -3.60 -11.06
C HIS A 193 -5.65 -3.24 -10.19
N ARG A 194 -5.41 -2.79 -8.95
CA ARG A 194 -6.47 -2.26 -8.08
C ARG A 194 -6.84 -0.82 -8.42
N ASN A 195 -5.86 -0.04 -8.85
CA ASN A 195 -6.00 1.37 -9.19
C ASN A 195 -5.00 1.70 -10.32
N LEU A 196 -5.34 2.47 -11.35
CA LEU A 196 -4.43 2.73 -12.48
C LEU A 196 -3.29 3.73 -12.16
N TYR A 197 -3.52 4.68 -11.23
CA TYR A 197 -2.56 5.75 -10.93
C TYR A 197 -1.12 5.30 -10.52
N PRO A 198 -0.92 4.24 -9.72
CA PRO A 198 0.40 3.72 -9.33
C PRO A 198 1.32 3.34 -10.49
N VAL A 199 0.79 3.13 -11.71
CA VAL A 199 1.60 2.89 -12.92
C VAL A 199 2.59 4.04 -13.15
N ILE A 200 2.25 5.27 -12.74
CA ILE A 200 3.13 6.45 -12.85
C ILE A 200 4.45 6.23 -12.08
N LEU A 201 4.48 5.37 -11.06
CA LEU A 201 5.70 5.03 -10.31
C LEU A 201 6.74 4.28 -11.15
N LEU A 202 6.40 3.78 -12.33
CA LEU A 202 7.37 3.24 -13.28
C LEU A 202 8.37 4.29 -13.76
N ALA A 203 7.95 5.55 -13.91
CA ALA A 203 8.85 6.64 -14.31
C ALA A 203 9.99 6.87 -13.30
N PRO A 204 9.74 7.12 -12.00
CA PRO A 204 10.80 7.20 -11.01
C PRO A 204 11.54 5.86 -10.83
N ALA A 205 10.88 4.71 -11.01
CA ALA A 205 11.58 3.42 -10.96
C ALA A 205 12.65 3.30 -12.05
N VAL A 206 12.31 3.64 -13.29
CA VAL A 206 13.27 3.65 -14.39
C VAL A 206 14.43 4.60 -14.07
N LEU A 207 14.18 5.80 -13.56
CA LEU A 207 15.25 6.73 -13.18
C LEU A 207 16.17 6.17 -12.08
N VAL A 208 15.59 5.58 -11.04
CA VAL A 208 16.33 5.04 -9.89
C VAL A 208 17.18 3.82 -10.27
N PHE A 209 16.66 2.94 -11.12
CA PHE A 209 17.37 1.72 -11.54
C PHE A 209 18.28 1.95 -12.76
N ASN A 210 18.04 2.97 -13.59
CA ASN A 210 18.82 3.29 -14.79
C ASN A 210 19.95 4.31 -14.54
N LYS A 211 20.91 3.96 -13.70
CA LYS A 211 22.07 4.83 -13.39
C LYS A 211 22.95 5.18 -14.60
N ASN A 212 22.94 4.36 -15.66
CA ASN A 212 23.84 4.49 -16.82
C ASN A 212 23.15 5.07 -18.06
N GLY A 213 21.87 5.44 -18.00
CA GLY A 213 21.10 5.95 -19.14
C GLY A 213 20.93 4.93 -20.29
N LYS A 214 21.17 3.64 -20.05
CA LYS A 214 21.15 2.61 -21.10
C LYS A 214 19.74 2.08 -21.31
N LEU A 215 19.31 1.99 -22.58
CA LEU A 215 18.01 1.41 -22.97
C LEU A 215 17.78 0.01 -22.36
N LYS A 216 18.83 -0.81 -22.28
CA LYS A 216 18.75 -2.14 -21.65
C LYS A 216 18.21 -2.06 -20.23
N THR A 217 18.61 -1.08 -19.43
CA THR A 217 18.17 -0.97 -18.03
C THR A 217 16.71 -0.52 -17.90
N ILE A 218 16.21 0.26 -18.87
CA ILE A 218 14.78 0.58 -18.96
C ILE A 218 13.98 -0.71 -19.19
N LEU A 219 14.42 -1.55 -20.13
CA LEU A 219 13.78 -2.83 -20.42
C LEU A 219 13.80 -3.78 -19.20
N HIS A 220 14.82 -3.71 -18.34
CA HIS A 220 14.89 -4.51 -17.11
C HIS A 220 13.83 -4.15 -16.07
N VAL A 221 13.18 -2.98 -16.16
CA VAL A 221 12.07 -2.59 -15.29
C VAL A 221 10.74 -2.85 -15.98
N ILE A 222 10.61 -2.39 -17.24
CA ILE A 222 9.34 -2.42 -17.97
C ILE A 222 8.93 -3.84 -18.37
N VAL A 223 9.85 -4.66 -18.88
CA VAL A 223 9.52 -6.02 -19.33
C VAL A 223 9.03 -6.89 -18.17
N PRO A 224 9.72 -6.96 -17.02
CA PRO A 224 9.20 -7.72 -15.87
C PRO A 224 7.87 -7.19 -15.35
N PHE A 225 7.65 -5.87 -15.36
CA PHE A 225 6.36 -5.29 -14.96
C PHE A 225 5.22 -5.79 -15.87
N ILE A 226 5.42 -5.76 -17.19
CA ILE A 226 4.42 -6.25 -18.16
C ILE A 226 4.18 -7.75 -17.98
N VAL A 227 5.24 -8.55 -17.83
CA VAL A 227 5.14 -10.01 -17.64
C VAL A 227 4.38 -10.34 -16.36
N LEU A 228 4.70 -9.67 -15.24
CA LEU A 228 4.00 -9.86 -13.97
C LEU A 228 2.54 -9.38 -14.04
N SER A 229 2.28 -8.29 -14.77
CA SER A 229 0.92 -7.80 -15.01
C SER A 229 0.08 -8.83 -15.77
N PHE A 230 0.63 -9.38 -16.86
CA PHE A 230 -0.05 -10.45 -17.61
C PHE A 230 -0.29 -11.70 -16.75
N ALA A 231 0.69 -12.10 -15.94
CA ALA A 231 0.53 -13.19 -15.01
C ALA A 231 -0.58 -12.94 -13.98
N LEU A 232 -0.68 -11.71 -13.44
CA LEU A 232 -1.71 -11.32 -12.49
C LEU A 232 -3.11 -11.27 -13.15
N PHE A 233 -3.24 -10.73 -14.37
CA PHE A 233 -4.48 -10.81 -15.14
C PHE A 233 -4.91 -12.27 -15.35
N ARG A 234 -3.98 -13.15 -15.73
CA ARG A 234 -4.27 -14.58 -15.94
C ARG A 234 -4.71 -15.28 -14.65
N LEU A 235 -4.11 -14.92 -13.52
CA LEU A 235 -4.50 -15.42 -12.20
C LEU A 235 -5.92 -14.94 -11.83
N ASN A 236 -6.20 -13.64 -11.97
CA ASN A 236 -7.52 -13.07 -11.72
C ASN A 236 -8.60 -13.74 -12.59
N TYR A 237 -8.32 -13.95 -13.87
CA TYR A 237 -9.20 -14.68 -14.79
C TYR A 237 -9.50 -16.11 -14.31
N SER A 238 -8.48 -16.85 -13.84
CA SER A 238 -8.70 -18.22 -13.33
C SER A 238 -9.53 -18.27 -12.05
N LEU A 239 -9.47 -17.22 -11.22
CA LEU A 239 -10.21 -17.18 -9.96
C LEU A 239 -11.70 -16.89 -10.13
N MET A 240 -12.11 -16.32 -11.28
CA MET A 240 -13.50 -15.99 -11.54
C MET A 240 -14.40 -17.17 -11.94
N GLY A 241 -13.85 -18.40 -12.04
CA GLY A 241 -14.62 -19.63 -12.24
C GLY A 241 -15.18 -19.80 -13.65
N ASP A 242 -16.02 -18.85 -14.09
CA ASP A 242 -16.70 -18.83 -15.39
C ASP A 242 -15.86 -18.17 -16.50
N GLU A 243 -14.55 -17.99 -16.29
CA GLU A 243 -13.64 -17.48 -17.30
C GLU A 243 -14.09 -16.10 -17.87
N SER A 244 -14.62 -15.24 -17.00
CA SER A 244 -15.08 -13.91 -17.38
C SER A 244 -14.01 -12.83 -17.16
N TRP A 245 -13.90 -11.91 -18.12
CA TRP A 245 -13.06 -10.72 -18.03
C TRP A 245 -13.78 -9.52 -17.40
N ASN A 246 -15.02 -9.68 -16.93
CA ASN A 246 -15.85 -8.58 -16.43
C ASN A 246 -15.21 -7.83 -15.25
N PHE A 247 -14.28 -8.47 -14.52
CA PHE A 247 -13.50 -7.78 -13.49
C PHE A 247 -12.64 -6.64 -14.03
N ILE A 248 -12.21 -6.67 -15.30
CA ILE A 248 -11.43 -5.57 -15.89
C ILE A 248 -12.29 -4.31 -15.92
N ASP A 249 -13.49 -4.40 -16.48
CA ASP A 249 -14.41 -3.25 -16.55
C ASP A 249 -14.89 -2.85 -15.15
N GLY A 250 -15.21 -3.83 -14.29
CA GLY A 250 -15.61 -3.57 -12.92
C GLY A 250 -14.53 -2.90 -12.05
N THR A 251 -13.24 -3.13 -12.32
CA THR A 251 -12.15 -2.54 -11.51
C THR A 251 -11.54 -1.30 -12.15
N LEU A 252 -11.33 -1.30 -13.46
CA LEU A 252 -10.62 -0.24 -14.20
C LEU A 252 -11.57 0.65 -15.00
N GLY A 253 -12.75 0.17 -15.39
CA GLY A 253 -13.70 0.91 -16.23
C GLY A 253 -14.47 2.03 -15.51
N PHE A 254 -14.40 2.09 -14.18
CA PHE A 254 -14.99 3.16 -13.37
C PHE A 254 -14.06 4.37 -13.17
N MET A 255 -12.78 4.26 -13.58
CA MET A 255 -11.78 5.34 -13.49
C MET A 255 -11.70 6.15 -14.78
#